data_AF-A0A3R6NEX6-F1
#
_entry.id   AF-A0A3R6NEX6-F1
#
_cell.length_a   1.000
_cell.length_b   1.000
_cell.length_c   1.000
_cell.angle_alpha   90.00
_cell.angle_beta   90.00
_cell.angle_gamma   90.00
#
_symmetry.space_group_name_H-M   'P 1'
#
loop_
_entity.id
_entity.type
_entity.pdbx_description
1 polymer ?
#
loop_
_entity_poly.entity_id
_entity_poly.type
_entity_poly.pdbx_seq_one_letter_code
_entity_poly.pdbx_strand_id
1 'polypeptide(L)'
;MKSSTINTDSLKALCTNAKNLILSGDYTACEQLLCTAMGQYPHSAQPHNLIGILLEKEGEHSAAMKHFRAAWALDPTYLPARKNLEKFGTFFSRGECAYDESDIKEEESTYVMEYDSCGIGHMKRRSQK
;
A
#
# COMPACT_ATOMS: atom_id res chain seq x y z
N MET A 1 23.80 -14.69 7.21
CA MET A 1 23.31 -13.85 6.10
C MET A 1 22.13 -14.45 5.32
N LYS A 2 21.42 -15.47 5.84
CA LYS A 2 20.23 -16.07 5.18
C LYS A 2 18.88 -15.52 5.67
N SER A 3 18.84 -14.79 6.80
CA SER A 3 17.57 -14.35 7.41
C SER A 3 16.84 -13.23 6.67
N SER A 4 17.53 -12.36 5.92
CA SER A 4 16.86 -11.24 5.24
C SER A 4 16.04 -11.69 4.02
N THR A 5 16.56 -12.63 3.24
CA THR A 5 15.86 -13.18 2.05
C THR A 5 14.68 -14.07 2.41
N ILE A 6 14.80 -14.86 3.48
CA ILE A 6 13.71 -15.72 3.98
C ILE A 6 12.49 -14.89 4.42
N ASN A 7 12.74 -13.71 5.01
CA ASN A 7 11.67 -12.84 5.47
C ASN A 7 10.95 -12.13 4.32
N THR A 8 11.67 -11.70 3.28
CA THR A 8 11.05 -11.05 2.12
C THR A 8 10.12 -11.97 1.33
N ASP A 9 10.51 -13.24 1.15
CA ASP A 9 9.66 -14.20 0.43
C ASP A 9 8.41 -14.57 1.24
N SER A 10 8.56 -14.67 2.57
CA SER A 10 7.45 -14.93 3.48
C SER A 10 6.45 -13.78 3.52
N LEU A 11 6.92 -12.52 3.48
CA LEU A 11 6.06 -11.33 3.42
C LEU A 11 5.35 -11.20 2.07
N LYS A 12 5.99 -11.58 0.96
CA LYS A 12 5.32 -11.66 -0.36
C LYS A 12 4.20 -12.71 -0.37
N ALA A 13 4.47 -13.88 0.22
CA ALA A 13 3.46 -14.93 0.38
C ALA A 13 2.29 -14.45 1.26
N LEU A 14 2.57 -13.70 2.33
CA LEU A 14 1.55 -13.08 3.17
C LEU A 14 0.63 -12.15 2.37
N CYS A 15 1.19 -11.25 1.55
CA CYS A 15 0.40 -10.36 0.71
C CYS A 15 -0.50 -11.13 -0.26
N THR A 16 0.04 -12.18 -0.90
CA THR A 16 -0.71 -13.02 -1.84
C THR A 16 -1.86 -13.76 -1.15
N ASN A 17 -1.62 -14.35 0.01
CA ASN A 17 -2.64 -15.07 0.78
C ASN A 17 -3.73 -14.14 1.28
N ALA A 18 -3.37 -12.99 1.84
CA ALA A 18 -4.33 -12.00 2.30
C ALA A 18 -5.19 -11.46 1.14
N LYS A 19 -4.58 -11.19 -0.02
CA LYS A 19 -5.31 -10.80 -1.23
C LYS A 19 -6.33 -11.86 -1.64
N ASN A 20 -5.95 -13.13 -1.66
CA ASN A 20 -6.85 -14.23 -2.00
C ASN A 20 -8.03 -14.35 -1.01
N LEU A 21 -7.75 -14.27 0.30
CA LEU A 21 -8.79 -14.36 1.35
C LEU A 21 -9.78 -13.19 1.28
N ILE A 22 -9.28 -11.97 1.04
CA ILE A 22 -10.12 -10.78 0.87
C ILE A 22 -10.98 -10.91 -0.40
N LEU A 23 -10.41 -11.39 -1.51
CA LEU A 23 -11.15 -11.61 -2.75
C LEU A 23 -12.19 -12.74 -2.63
N SER A 24 -11.94 -13.75 -1.80
CA SER A 24 -12.93 -14.80 -1.50
C SER A 24 -13.97 -14.39 -0.45
N GLY A 25 -13.83 -13.20 0.16
CA GLY A 25 -14.73 -12.72 1.21
C GLY A 25 -14.55 -13.38 2.58
N ASP A 26 -13.47 -14.14 2.78
CA ASP A 26 -13.16 -14.78 4.07
C ASP A 26 -12.37 -13.81 4.94
N TYR A 27 -13.07 -12.82 5.46
CA TYR A 27 -12.49 -11.76 6.29
C TYR A 27 -12.00 -12.31 7.63
N THR A 28 -12.71 -13.29 8.20
CA THR A 28 -12.35 -13.92 9.47
C THR A 28 -11.00 -14.65 9.41
N ALA A 29 -10.77 -15.46 8.37
CA ALA A 29 -9.49 -16.13 8.20
C ALA A 29 -8.37 -15.13 7.88
N CYS A 30 -8.69 -14.08 7.10
CA CYS A 30 -7.74 -13.01 6.80
C CYS A 30 -7.28 -12.27 8.05
N GLU A 31 -8.21 -11.89 8.93
CA GLU A 31 -7.91 -11.21 10.18
C GLU A 31 -6.98 -12.06 11.06
N GLN A 32 -7.27 -13.36 11.21
CA GLN A 32 -6.43 -14.29 11.97
C GLN A 32 -5.02 -14.40 11.37
N LEU A 33 -4.92 -14.56 10.05
CA LEU A 33 -3.64 -14.58 9.34
C LEU A 33 -2.84 -13.29 9.59
N LEU A 34 -3.50 -12.14 9.52
CA LEU A 34 -2.84 -10.84 9.70
C LEU A 34 -2.44 -10.58 11.15
N CYS A 35 -3.25 -11.00 12.13
CA CYS A 35 -2.90 -10.94 13.55
C CYS A 35 -1.65 -11.76 13.86
N THR A 36 -1.57 -12.99 13.34
CA THR A 36 -0.36 -13.82 13.51
C THR A 36 0.85 -13.20 12.84
N ALA A 37 0.68 -12.62 11.64
CA ALA A 37 1.75 -11.93 10.93
C ALA A 37 2.26 -10.68 11.65
N MET A 38 1.38 -9.90 12.29
CA MET A 38 1.81 -8.76 13.12
C MET A 38 2.65 -9.21 14.32
N GLY A 39 2.35 -10.38 14.91
CA GLY A 39 3.17 -10.96 15.97
C GLY A 39 4.53 -11.46 15.50
N GLN A 40 4.60 -12.05 14.30
CA GLN A 40 5.85 -12.55 13.71
C GLN A 40 6.74 -11.44 13.15
N TYR A 41 6.12 -10.39 12.60
CA TYR A 41 6.79 -9.29 11.91
C TYR A 41 6.37 -7.92 12.48
N PRO A 42 6.64 -7.63 13.76
CA PRO A 42 6.14 -6.43 14.44
C PRO A 42 6.70 -5.11 13.87
N HIS A 43 7.79 -5.18 13.11
CA HIS A 43 8.44 -4.02 12.48
C HIS A 43 8.18 -3.94 10.97
N SER A 44 7.29 -4.77 10.45
CA SER A 44 6.99 -4.87 9.02
C SER A 44 5.76 -4.04 8.67
N ALA A 45 5.81 -3.31 7.56
CA ALA A 45 4.68 -2.49 7.10
C ALA A 45 3.56 -3.32 6.47
N GLN A 46 3.89 -4.48 5.91
CA GLN A 46 2.99 -5.34 5.13
C GLN A 46 1.76 -5.76 5.94
N PRO A 47 1.86 -6.30 7.17
CA PRO A 47 0.68 -6.70 7.95
C PRO A 47 -0.24 -5.52 8.25
N HIS A 48 0.33 -4.34 8.56
CA HIS A 48 -0.44 -3.12 8.80
C HIS A 48 -1.11 -2.58 7.53
N ASN A 49 -0.47 -2.70 6.36
CA ASN A 49 -1.12 -2.35 5.10
C ASN A 49 -2.29 -3.27 4.80
N LEU A 50 -2.09 -4.58 4.94
CA LEU A 50 -3.10 -5.59 4.59
C LEU A 50 -4.32 -5.53 5.51
N ILE A 51 -4.14 -5.30 6.82
CA ILE A 51 -5.29 -5.13 7.74
C ILE A 51 -6.05 -3.84 7.44
N GLY A 52 -5.34 -2.78 7.00
CA GLY A 52 -5.99 -1.57 6.50
C GLY A 52 -6.90 -1.88 5.31
N ILE A 53 -6.43 -2.70 4.36
CA ILE A 53 -7.24 -3.13 3.21
C ILE A 53 -8.44 -3.96 3.66
N LEU A 54 -8.24 -4.91 4.59
CA LEU A 54 -9.34 -5.71 5.14
C LEU A 54 -10.43 -4.82 5.73
N LEU A 55 -10.04 -3.87 6.59
CA LEU A 55 -10.96 -2.96 7.26
C LEU A 55 -11.69 -2.03 6.26
N GLU A 56 -11.03 -1.56 5.19
CA GLU A 56 -11.73 -0.86 4.11
C GLU A 56 -12.80 -1.72 3.45
N LYS A 57 -12.53 -3.02 3.26
CA LYS A 57 -13.49 -3.96 2.66
C LYS A 57 -14.65 -4.29 3.59
N GLU A 58 -14.45 -4.17 4.90
CA GLU A 58 -15.49 -4.29 5.93
C GLU A 58 -16.28 -2.99 6.15
N GLY A 59 -15.83 -1.87 5.55
CA GLY A 59 -16.46 -0.55 5.71
C GLY A 59 -15.94 0.26 6.91
N GLU A 60 -14.96 -0.27 7.63
CA GLU A 60 -14.33 0.35 8.80
C GLU A 60 -13.21 1.34 8.39
N HIS A 61 -13.57 2.28 7.52
CA HIS A 61 -12.64 3.24 6.89
C HIS A 61 -11.75 4.00 7.90
N SER A 62 -12.33 4.44 9.03
CA SER A 62 -11.58 5.19 10.03
C SER A 62 -10.50 4.34 10.71
N ALA A 63 -10.74 3.04 10.90
CA ALA A 63 -9.77 2.11 11.46
C ALA A 63 -8.71 1.74 10.40
N ALA A 64 -9.13 1.51 9.16
CA ALA A 64 -8.22 1.25 8.05
C ALA A 64 -7.17 2.36 7.89
N MET A 65 -7.58 3.62 7.93
CA MET A 65 -6.69 4.77 7.83
C MET A 65 -5.66 4.84 8.96
N LYS A 66 -5.95 4.33 10.16
CA LYS A 66 -4.96 4.21 11.25
C LYS A 66 -3.89 3.17 10.89
N HIS A 67 -4.30 2.04 10.34
CA HIS A 67 -3.38 0.97 9.97
C HIS A 67 -2.52 1.32 8.76
N PHE A 68 -3.06 2.01 7.76
CA PHE A 68 -2.25 2.54 6.66
C PHE A 68 -1.20 3.55 7.14
N ARG A 69 -1.55 4.42 8.09
CA ARG A 69 -0.58 5.35 8.72
C ARG A 69 0.49 4.60 9.51
N ALA A 70 0.12 3.54 10.23
CA ALA A 70 1.08 2.70 10.95
C ALA A 70 2.06 2.01 10.00
N ALA A 71 1.57 1.43 8.89
CA ALA A 71 2.41 0.85 7.85
C ALA A 71 3.42 1.86 7.29
N TRP A 72 2.94 3.07 6.97
CA TRP A 72 3.79 4.16 6.50
C TRP A 72 4.81 4.64 7.53
N ALA A 73 4.46 4.64 8.82
CA ALA A 73 5.37 5.01 9.89
C ALA A 73 6.47 3.96 10.12
N LEU A 74 6.15 2.67 9.93
CA LEU A 74 7.11 1.56 10.03
C LEU A 74 8.08 1.56 8.85
N ASP A 75 7.56 1.75 7.63
CA ASP A 75 8.37 1.83 6.42
C ASP A 75 7.83 2.90 5.45
N PRO A 76 8.41 4.11 5.46
CA PRO A 76 8.07 5.17 4.51
C PRO A 76 8.45 4.86 3.05
N THR A 77 9.23 3.80 2.80
CA THR A 77 9.59 3.36 1.44
C THR A 77 8.61 2.32 0.90
N TYR A 78 7.75 1.76 1.75
CA TYR A 78 6.73 0.79 1.35
C TYR A 78 5.60 1.47 0.56
N LEU A 79 5.78 1.52 -0.76
CA LEU A 79 4.90 2.20 -1.68
C LEU A 79 3.42 1.79 -1.61
N PRO A 80 3.03 0.52 -1.34
CA PRO A 80 1.62 0.13 -1.23
C PRO A 80 0.88 0.88 -0.12
N ALA A 81 1.51 1.09 1.04
CA ALA A 81 0.90 1.86 2.14
C ALA A 81 0.65 3.31 1.73
N ARG A 82 1.61 3.94 1.03
CA ARG A 82 1.44 5.30 0.49
C ARG A 82 0.27 5.38 -0.47
N LYS A 83 0.22 4.45 -1.43
CA LYS A 83 -0.82 4.43 -2.47
C LYS A 83 -2.20 4.23 -1.87
N ASN A 84 -2.33 3.38 -0.85
CA ASN A 84 -3.58 3.23 -0.12
C ASN A 84 -3.95 4.51 0.66
N LEU A 85 -3.01 5.15 1.35
CA LEU A 85 -3.26 6.43 2.04
C LEU A 85 -3.72 7.53 1.07
N GLU A 86 -3.02 7.71 -0.04
CA GLU A 86 -3.38 8.69 -1.08
C GLU A 86 -4.78 8.41 -1.61
N LYS A 87 -5.07 7.15 -1.93
CA LYS A 87 -6.34 6.73 -2.54
C LYS A 87 -7.53 6.89 -1.59
N PHE A 88 -7.41 6.38 -0.37
CA PHE A 88 -8.47 6.42 0.63
C PHE A 88 -8.56 7.77 1.37
N GLY A 89 -7.53 8.60 1.31
CA GLY A 89 -7.55 9.97 1.86
C GLY A 89 -8.24 11.00 0.98
N THR A 90 -8.61 10.64 -0.26
CA THR A 90 -9.28 11.57 -1.19
C THR A 90 -10.81 11.47 -1.08
N PHE A 91 -11.50 12.58 -1.35
CA PHE A 91 -12.98 12.60 -1.43
C PHE A 91 -13.54 11.69 -2.55
N PHE A 92 -12.73 11.39 -3.57
CA PHE A 92 -13.12 10.62 -4.74
C PHE A 92 -12.37 9.28 -4.74
N SER A 93 -12.67 8.42 -3.76
CA SER A 93 -12.05 7.09 -3.67
C SER A 93 -12.34 6.25 -4.93
N ARG A 94 -11.28 5.74 -5.57
CA ARG A 94 -11.36 4.78 -6.68
C ARG A 94 -10.81 3.43 -6.20
N GLY A 95 -11.68 2.42 -6.16
CA GLY A 95 -11.61 1.24 -5.30
C GLY A 95 -10.57 0.13 -5.53
N GLU A 96 -9.42 0.38 -6.18
CA GLU A 96 -8.36 -0.64 -6.28
C GLU A 96 -7.36 -0.54 -5.13
N CYS A 97 -7.27 -1.56 -4.27
CA CYS A 97 -6.30 -1.61 -3.17
C CYS A 97 -4.91 -2.04 -3.68
N ALA A 98 -3.84 -1.45 -3.12
CA ALA A 98 -2.47 -1.91 -3.34
C ALA A 98 -2.05 -2.87 -2.22
N TYR A 99 -2.02 -4.17 -2.50
CA TYR A 99 -1.64 -5.20 -1.52
C TYR A 99 -0.12 -5.28 -1.41
N ASP A 100 0.56 -5.27 -2.56
CA ASP A 100 2.02 -5.27 -2.68
C ASP A 100 2.50 -4.33 -3.81
N GLU A 101 3.80 -4.37 -4.11
CA GLU A 101 4.43 -3.54 -5.14
C GLU A 101 3.93 -3.85 -6.56
N SER A 102 3.41 -5.05 -6.82
CA SER A 102 2.93 -5.44 -8.15
C SER A 102 1.61 -4.75 -8.53
N ASP A 103 0.85 -4.28 -7.54
CA ASP A 103 -0.38 -3.52 -7.75
C ASP A 103 -0.11 -2.04 -8.11
N ILE A 104 1.15 -1.61 -8.08
CA ILE A 104 1.53 -0.23 -8.32
C ILE A 104 1.75 -0.01 -9.82
N LYS A 105 0.84 0.74 -10.42
CA LYS A 105 1.02 1.28 -11.77
C LYS A 105 1.95 2.49 -11.68
N GLU A 106 2.95 2.56 -12.55
CA GLU A 106 3.73 3.79 -12.75
C GLU A 106 2.78 4.87 -13.29
N GLU A 107 2.25 5.66 -12.37
CA GLU A 107 1.53 6.88 -12.73
C GLU A 107 2.58 7.94 -13.02
N GLU A 108 2.91 8.11 -14.30
CA GLU A 108 3.66 9.29 -14.72
C GLU A 108 2.92 10.53 -14.22
N SER A 109 3.62 11.40 -13.51
CA SER A 109 3.07 12.69 -13.12
C SER A 109 2.47 13.36 -14.34
N THR A 110 1.22 13.80 -14.21
CA THR A 110 0.52 14.58 -15.26
C THR A 110 1.31 15.84 -15.65
N TYR A 111 2.29 16.25 -14.83
CA TYR A 111 3.16 17.39 -15.07
C TYR A 111 4.64 17.00 -15.09
N VAL A 112 5.41 17.68 -15.94
CA VAL A 112 6.87 17.62 -15.99
C VAL A 112 7.42 18.97 -15.56
N MET A 113 8.50 18.96 -14.80
CA MET A 113 9.29 20.15 -14.50
C MET A 113 10.31 20.36 -15.61
N GLU A 114 10.20 21.46 -16.34
CA GLU A 114 11.18 21.88 -17.35
C GLU A 114 11.90 23.14 -16.89
N TYR A 115 13.24 23.16 -16.96
CA TYR A 115 14.02 24.33 -16.58
C TYR A 115 14.37 25.17 -17.80
N ASP A 116 14.21 26.50 -17.69
CA ASP A 116 14.69 27.42 -18.71
C ASP A 116 16.20 27.70 -18.57
N SER A 117 16.76 28.51 -19.48
CA SER A 117 18.17 28.92 -19.46
C SER A 117 18.57 29.72 -18.22
N CYS A 118 17.60 30.26 -17.48
CA CYS A 118 17.82 30.98 -16.23
C CYS A 118 17.73 30.06 -15.00
N GLY A 119 17.48 28.76 -15.18
CA GLY A 119 17.32 27.79 -14.11
C GLY A 119 15.95 27.85 -13.41
N ILE A 120 14.96 28.53 -13.99
CA ILE A 120 13.61 28.60 -13.44
C ILE A 120 12.81 27.39 -13.92
N GLY A 121 12.22 26.65 -12.98
CA GLY A 121 11.40 25.46 -13.26
C GLY A 121 9.96 25.82 -13.64
N HIS A 122 9.52 25.37 -14.81
CA HIS A 122 8.17 25.52 -15.35
C HIS A 122 7.44 24.18 -15.31
N MET A 123 6.32 24.12 -14.59
CA MET A 123 5.41 22.97 -14.60
C MET A 123 4.64 22.93 -15.92
N LYS A 124 4.93 21.95 -16.79
CA LYS A 124 4.15 21.71 -18.02
C LYS A 124 3.33 20.44 -17.90
N ARG A 125 2.04 20.53 -18.28
CA ARG A 125 1.17 19.36 -18.37
C ARG A 125 1.66 18.45 -19.50
N ARG A 126 1.93 17.17 -19.22
CA ARG A 126 2.20 16.15 -20.23
C ARG A 126 1.00 16.10 -21.18
N SER A 127 1.24 16.30 -22.47
CA SER A 127 0.20 16.16 -23.49
C SER A 127 -0.19 14.68 -23.55
N GLN A 128 -1.45 14.36 -23.24
CA GLN A 128 -1.95 12.99 -23.36
C GLN A 128 -1.85 12.57 -24.84
N LYS A 129 -1.16 11.46 -25.11
CA LYS A 129 -1.26 10.73 -26.38
C LYS A 129 -2.47 9.80 -26.33
#